data_AF-A0A875RVS7-F1
#
_entry.id   AF-A0A875RVS7-F1
#
_cell.length_a   1.000
_cell.length_b   1.000
_cell.length_c   1.000
_cell.angle_alpha   90.00
_cell.angle_beta   90.00
_cell.angle_gamma   90.00
#
_symmetry.space_group_name_H-M   'P 1'
#
loop_
_entity.id
_entity.type
_entity.pdbx_description
1 polymer ?
#
loop_
_entity_poly.entity_id
_entity_poly.type
_entity_poly.pdbx_seq_one_letter_code
_entity_poly.pdbx_strand_id
1 'polypeptide(L)'
;MPSSRPNPASSDQKDTATKPFTNANASYQSDKIITGLSHVIIKSTLTGALYGALVSIPTELLLRWRSPSYRSFGTRIRVFYHTIILTYSAAFMTESNVMKFEEKVRAEEARKREELIEWSVQNGLYTGEEEGYSPKRT
;
A
#
# COMPACT_ATOMS: atom_id res chain seq x y z
N MET A 1 55.65 -19.55 -52.93
CA MET A 1 54.85 -18.59 -52.15
C MET A 1 54.97 -18.93 -50.68
N PRO A 2 55.47 -18.03 -49.82
CA PRO A 2 55.71 -18.28 -48.39
C PRO A 2 54.58 -17.75 -47.46
N SER A 3 54.41 -18.45 -46.32
CA SER A 3 53.85 -18.10 -44.97
C SER A 3 52.76 -17.02 -44.84
N SER A 4 51.67 -17.21 -44.07
CA SER A 4 51.68 -17.28 -42.59
C SER A 4 50.29 -17.68 -42.03
N ARG A 5 50.24 -18.53 -41.00
CA ARG A 5 49.12 -18.61 -40.01
C ARG A 5 49.48 -17.73 -38.80
N PRO A 6 48.62 -17.50 -37.77
CA PRO A 6 47.16 -17.38 -37.66
C PRO A 6 46.75 -16.06 -36.94
N ASN A 7 45.45 -15.78 -36.71
CA ASN A 7 45.05 -15.26 -35.39
C ASN A 7 43.54 -15.44 -35.07
N PRO A 8 43.21 -15.84 -33.83
CA PRO A 8 41.85 -16.01 -33.32
C PRO A 8 41.35 -14.77 -32.54
N ALA A 9 40.06 -14.78 -32.22
CA ALA A 9 39.39 -13.98 -31.19
C ALA A 9 39.10 -12.49 -31.45
N SER A 10 37.83 -12.20 -31.74
CA SER A 10 37.01 -11.32 -30.89
C SER A 10 35.54 -11.75 -31.09
N SER A 11 35.08 -12.65 -30.22
CA SER A 11 34.08 -12.34 -29.18
C SER A 11 32.78 -11.85 -29.83
N ASP A 12 31.84 -12.75 -30.11
CA ASP A 12 30.87 -13.22 -29.11
C ASP A 12 30.28 -12.04 -28.32
N GLN A 13 29.80 -11.03 -29.04
CA GLN A 13 28.91 -10.01 -28.49
C GLN A 13 27.53 -10.66 -28.37
N LYS A 14 27.39 -11.57 -27.41
CA LYS A 14 26.10 -11.80 -26.79
C LYS A 14 25.68 -10.45 -26.26
N ASP A 15 24.66 -9.88 -26.88
CA ASP A 15 23.83 -8.84 -26.28
C ASP A 15 23.20 -9.41 -25.00
N THR A 16 24.01 -9.58 -23.95
CA THR A 16 23.53 -9.66 -22.57
C THR A 16 23.15 -8.25 -22.14
N ALA A 17 22.18 -7.67 -22.85
CA ALA A 17 21.23 -6.75 -22.24
C ALA A 17 20.39 -7.59 -21.26
N THR A 18 21.01 -8.02 -20.17
CA THR A 18 20.32 -8.54 -18.99
C THR A 18 19.44 -7.39 -18.52
N LYS A 19 18.17 -7.42 -18.92
CA LYS A 19 17.15 -6.43 -18.56
C LYS A 19 17.29 -6.09 -17.07
N PRO A 20 17.75 -4.89 -16.67
CA PRO A 20 18.00 -4.58 -15.27
C PRO A 20 16.70 -4.32 -14.48
N PHE A 21 15.53 -4.54 -15.08
CA PHE A 21 14.24 -4.16 -14.52
C PHE A 21 13.27 -5.32 -14.26
N THR A 22 13.67 -6.59 -14.46
CA THR A 22 12.86 -7.72 -13.95
C THR A 22 13.15 -7.86 -12.45
N ASN A 23 12.46 -7.05 -11.67
CA ASN A 23 12.63 -6.98 -10.23
C ASN A 23 11.99 -8.21 -9.58
N ALA A 24 12.75 -9.29 -9.42
CA ALA A 24 12.31 -10.47 -8.66
C ALA A 24 11.86 -10.13 -7.23
N ASN A 25 12.24 -8.94 -6.72
CA ASN A 25 11.82 -8.43 -5.42
C ASN A 25 10.47 -7.68 -5.45
N ALA A 26 9.88 -7.42 -6.62
CA ALA A 26 8.58 -6.74 -6.74
C ALA A 26 7.42 -7.58 -6.17
N SER A 27 7.48 -8.91 -6.31
CA SER A 27 6.52 -9.82 -5.68
C SER A 27 6.62 -9.77 -4.16
N TYR A 28 7.85 -9.83 -3.61
CA TYR A 28 8.09 -9.73 -2.17
C TYR A 28 7.67 -8.38 -1.56
N GLN A 29 7.75 -7.28 -2.31
CA GLN A 29 7.25 -5.99 -1.84
C GLN A 29 5.73 -5.95 -1.79
N SER A 30 5.07 -6.50 -2.81
CA SER A 30 3.61 -6.61 -2.88
C SER A 30 3.08 -7.41 -1.68
N ASP A 31 3.67 -8.58 -1.38
CA ASP A 31 3.22 -9.43 -0.27
C ASP A 31 3.37 -8.75 1.10
N LYS A 32 4.45 -8.00 1.31
CA LYS A 32 4.67 -7.23 2.54
C LYS A 32 3.65 -6.11 2.70
N ILE A 33 3.35 -5.40 1.61
CA ILE A 33 2.35 -4.32 1.59
C ILE A 33 0.96 -4.90 1.87
N ILE A 34 0.59 -6.03 1.25
CA ILE A 34 -0.69 -6.71 1.47
C ILE A 34 -0.82 -7.18 2.92
N THR A 35 0.23 -7.78 3.48
CA THR A 35 0.24 -8.24 4.88
C THR A 35 0.11 -7.05 5.85
N GLY A 36 0.83 -5.96 5.58
CA GLY A 36 0.74 -4.72 6.37
C GLY A 36 -0.66 -4.10 6.30
N LEU A 37 -1.23 -4.00 5.11
CA LEU A 37 -2.57 -3.47 4.88
C LEU A 37 -3.63 -4.32 5.60
N SER A 38 -3.55 -5.65 5.50
CA SER A 38 -4.44 -6.59 6.19
C SER A 38 -4.40 -6.39 7.71
N HIS A 39 -3.19 -6.26 8.27
CA HIS A 39 -3.03 -6.00 9.69
C HIS A 39 -3.67 -4.67 10.13
N VAL A 40 -3.50 -3.61 9.33
CA VAL A 40 -4.12 -2.30 9.58
C VAL A 40 -5.64 -2.38 9.49
N ILE A 41 -6.19 -3.08 8.49
CA ILE A 41 -7.63 -3.27 8.31
C ILE A 41 -8.23 -4.01 9.50
N ILE A 42 -7.63 -5.12 9.93
CA ILE A 42 -8.14 -5.90 11.07
C ILE A 42 -8.13 -5.06 12.36
N LYS A 43 -7.02 -4.37 12.63
CA LYS A 43 -6.88 -3.53 13.83
C LYS A 43 -7.86 -2.36 13.83
N SER A 44 -8.03 -1.69 12.70
CA SER A 44 -8.94 -0.54 12.55
C SER A 44 -10.40 -0.95 12.61
N THR A 45 -10.76 -2.07 11.99
CA THR A 45 -12.12 -2.65 12.06
C THR A 45 -12.49 -2.99 13.50
N LEU A 46 -11.58 -3.61 14.24
CA LEU A 46 -11.81 -3.99 15.64
C LEU A 46 -11.94 -2.76 16.54
N THR A 47 -11.11 -1.74 16.31
CA THR A 47 -11.18 -0.45 17.01
C THR A 47 -12.50 0.27 16.70
N GLY A 48 -12.89 0.35 15.43
CA GLY A 48 -14.14 0.98 15.00
C GLY A 48 -15.38 0.24 15.51
N ALA A 49 -15.37 -1.09 15.54
CA ALA A 49 -16.43 -1.89 16.14
C ALA A 49 -16.55 -1.62 17.65
N LEU A 50 -15.43 -1.48 18.36
CA LEU A 50 -15.43 -1.18 19.80
C LEU A 50 -16.02 0.21 20.09
N TYR A 51 -15.70 1.22 19.26
CA TYR A 51 -16.36 2.52 19.32
C TYR A 51 -17.86 2.44 19.01
N GLY A 52 -18.26 1.65 18.01
CA GLY A 52 -19.67 1.42 17.70
C GLY A 52 -20.43 0.74 18.84
N ALA A 53 -19.78 -0.18 19.56
CA ALA A 53 -20.36 -0.84 20.73
C ALA A 53 -20.57 0.18 21.87
N LEU A 54 -19.56 1.01 22.13
CA LEU A 54 -19.62 2.07 23.12
C LEU A 54 -20.69 3.12 22.82
N VAL A 55 -21.01 3.38 21.56
CA VAL A 55 -22.10 4.29 21.19
C VAL A 55 -23.46 3.59 21.26
N SER A 56 -23.56 2.37 20.74
CA SER A 56 -24.85 1.70 20.59
C SER A 56 -25.47 1.24 21.91
N ILE A 57 -24.68 0.76 22.88
CA ILE A 57 -25.16 0.30 24.20
C ILE A 57 -25.82 1.42 25.03
N PRO A 58 -25.17 2.57 25.30
CA PRO A 58 -25.81 3.65 26.06
C PRO A 58 -26.97 4.27 25.30
N THR A 59 -26.91 4.30 23.96
CA THR A 59 -28.02 4.80 23.14
C THR A 59 -29.25 3.90 23.32
N GLU A 60 -29.09 2.58 23.29
CA GLU A 60 -30.19 1.63 23.55
C GLU A 60 -30.74 1.78 24.98
N LEU A 61 -29.87 1.92 25.98
CA LEU A 61 -30.27 2.11 27.37
C LEU A 61 -31.09 3.40 27.56
N LEU A 62 -30.68 4.48 26.91
CA LEU A 62 -31.36 5.77 26.95
C LEU A 62 -32.72 5.74 26.22
N LEU A 63 -32.78 5.09 25.06
CA LEU A 63 -34.02 4.85 24.31
C LEU A 63 -35.02 4.02 25.12
N ARG A 64 -34.55 3.00 25.84
CA ARG A 64 -35.38 2.18 26.72
C ARG A 64 -35.94 2.97 27.90
N TRP A 65 -35.22 3.97 28.39
CA TRP A 65 -35.66 4.78 29.53
C TRP A 65 -36.66 5.88 29.15
N ARG A 66 -36.48 6.50 27.97
CA ARG A 66 -37.29 7.65 27.53
C ARG A 66 -38.55 7.27 26.74
N SER A 67 -38.54 6.15 26.00
CA SER A 67 -39.57 5.83 25.00
C SER A 67 -40.28 4.50 25.27
N PRO A 68 -41.59 4.51 25.62
CA PRO A 68 -42.38 3.28 25.73
C PRO A 68 -42.60 2.60 24.38
N SER A 69 -42.51 3.32 23.25
CA SER A 69 -42.57 2.75 21.90
C SER A 69 -41.38 1.82 21.62
N TYR A 70 -40.21 2.12 22.19
CA TYR A 70 -39.03 1.27 22.06
C TYR A 70 -39.14 -0.05 22.83
N ARG A 71 -40.01 -0.10 23.84
CA ARG A 71 -40.36 -1.31 24.58
C ARG A 71 -41.18 -2.30 23.74
N SER A 72 -41.93 -1.79 22.75
CA SER A 72 -42.73 -2.60 21.82
C SER A 72 -41.91 -3.19 20.66
N PHE A 73 -40.72 -2.66 20.37
CA PHE A 73 -39.86 -3.23 19.34
C PHE A 73 -39.23 -4.53 19.84
N GLY A 74 -39.46 -5.60 19.07
CA GLY A 74 -38.92 -6.93 19.34
C GLY A 74 -37.40 -6.98 19.26
N THR A 75 -36.84 -8.12 19.69
CA THR A 75 -35.40 -8.36 19.76
C THR A 75 -34.69 -8.22 18.41
N ARG A 76 -35.36 -8.52 17.29
CA ARG A 76 -34.80 -8.45 15.93
C ARG A 76 -34.36 -7.04 15.54
N ILE A 77 -35.18 -6.04 15.83
CA ILE A 77 -34.89 -4.64 15.47
C ILE A 77 -33.72 -4.11 16.31
N ARG A 78 -33.59 -4.56 17.55
CA ARG A 78 -32.47 -4.19 18.42
C ARG A 78 -31.15 -4.72 17.88
N VAL A 79 -31.09 -6.01 17.55
CA VAL A 79 -29.90 -6.62 16.96
C VAL A 79 -29.54 -5.89 15.66
N PHE A 80 -30.52 -5.60 14.81
CA PHE A 80 -30.30 -4.85 13.57
C PHE A 80 -29.69 -3.46 13.81
N TYR A 81 -30.22 -2.71 14.78
CA TYR A 81 -29.69 -1.40 15.16
C TYR A 81 -28.22 -1.46 15.62
N HIS A 82 -27.87 -2.41 16.49
CA HIS A 82 -26.49 -2.59 16.92
C HIS A 82 -25.58 -2.96 15.76
N THR A 83 -26.01 -3.87 14.88
CA THR A 83 -25.20 -4.28 13.72
C THR A 83 -24.93 -3.12 12.78
N ILE A 84 -25.93 -2.28 12.48
CA ILE A 84 -25.72 -1.11 11.60
C ILE A 84 -24.68 -0.17 12.20
N ILE A 85 -24.81 0.17 13.48
CA ILE A 85 -23.89 1.11 14.13
C ILE A 85 -22.48 0.54 14.18
N LEU A 86 -22.34 -0.73 14.55
CA LEU A 86 -21.05 -1.42 14.60
C LEU A 86 -20.39 -1.48 13.22
N THR A 87 -21.13 -1.87 12.19
CA THR A 87 -20.60 -1.98 10.83
C THR A 87 -20.24 -0.60 10.27
N TYR A 88 -21.07 0.41 10.50
CA TYR A 88 -20.81 1.77 10.06
C TYR A 88 -19.54 2.35 10.70
N SER A 89 -19.40 2.22 12.03
CA SER A 89 -18.23 2.75 12.74
C SER A 89 -16.96 1.99 12.40
N ALA A 90 -17.05 0.67 12.18
CA ALA A 90 -15.94 -0.14 11.72
C ALA A 90 -15.49 0.28 10.31
N ALA A 91 -16.41 0.39 9.34
CA ALA A 91 -16.11 0.79 7.97
C ALA A 91 -15.45 2.17 7.92
N PHE A 92 -16.02 3.15 8.61
CA PHE A 92 -15.49 4.51 8.65
C PHE A 92 -14.05 4.57 9.20
N MET A 93 -13.79 3.84 10.30
CA MET A 93 -12.46 3.81 10.91
C MET A 93 -11.45 3.08 10.00
N THR A 94 -11.88 2.02 9.33
CA THR A 94 -11.04 1.29 8.37
C THR A 94 -10.65 2.18 7.20
N GLU A 95 -11.60 2.87 6.56
CA GLU A 95 -11.33 3.79 5.45
C GLU A 95 -10.31 4.88 5.82
N SER A 96 -10.50 5.53 6.99
CA SER A 96 -9.58 6.57 7.46
C SER A 96 -8.16 6.04 7.67
N ASN A 97 -8.01 4.83 8.18
CA ASN A 97 -6.69 4.23 8.44
C ASN A 97 -6.04 3.67 7.17
N VAL A 98 -6.83 3.17 6.22
CA VAL A 98 -6.34 2.75 4.89
C VAL A 98 -5.79 3.97 4.14
N MET A 99 -6.52 5.08 4.13
CA MET A 99 -6.05 6.32 3.47
C MET A 99 -4.70 6.80 4.05
N LYS A 100 -4.53 6.77 5.37
CA LYS A 100 -3.26 7.10 6.03
C LYS A 100 -2.13 6.12 5.70
N PHE A 101 -2.47 4.84 5.49
CA PHE A 101 -1.49 3.84 5.10
C PHE A 101 -1.03 4.06 3.66
N GLU A 102 -1.96 4.30 2.73
CA GLU A 102 -1.65 4.62 1.33
C GLU A 102 -0.78 5.87 1.21
N GLU A 103 -1.05 6.92 1.99
CA GLU A 103 -0.24 8.13 2.01
C GLU A 103 1.19 7.86 2.47
N LYS A 104 1.37 7.04 3.52
CA LYS A 104 2.69 6.62 3.99
C LYS A 104 3.45 5.81 2.96
N VAL A 105 2.80 4.82 2.35
CA VAL A 105 3.41 3.97 1.31
C VAL A 105 3.84 4.83 0.11
N ARG A 106 2.97 5.76 -0.33
CA ARG A 106 3.30 6.69 -1.42
C ARG A 106 4.51 7.56 -1.10
N ALA A 107 4.62 8.05 0.14
CA ALA A 107 5.77 8.84 0.58
C ALA A 107 7.06 7.99 0.63
N GLU A 108 6.99 6.74 1.09
CA GLU A 108 8.14 5.82 1.08
C GLU A 108 8.60 5.47 -0.34
N GLU A 109 7.66 5.25 -1.26
CA GLU A 109 7.98 4.99 -2.67
C GLU A 109 8.65 6.20 -3.34
N ALA A 110 8.17 7.42 -3.06
CA ALA A 110 8.79 8.63 -3.59
C ALA A 110 10.26 8.78 -3.13
N ARG A 111 10.53 8.52 -1.84
CA ARG A 111 11.90 8.55 -1.29
C ARG A 111 12.79 7.48 -1.90
N LYS A 112 12.30 6.25 -2.04
CA LYS A 112 13.05 5.17 -2.68
C LYS A 112 13.38 5.49 -4.14
N ARG A 113 12.46 6.13 -4.86
CA ARG A 113 12.72 6.59 -6.24
C ARG A 113 13.83 7.64 -6.28
N GLU A 114 13.80 8.61 -5.37
CA GLU A 114 14.84 9.62 -5.24
C GLU A 114 16.22 9.00 -4.93
N GLU A 115 16.29 8.08 -3.97
CA GLU A 115 17.51 7.34 -3.63
C GLU A 115 18.05 6.52 -4.82
N LEU A 116 17.16 5.89 -5.60
CA LEU A 116 17.55 5.13 -6.79
C LEU A 116 18.11 6.05 -7.88
N ILE A 117 17.48 7.21 -8.11
CA ILE A 117 17.97 8.21 -9.06
C ILE A 117 19.34 8.71 -8.63
N GLU A 118 19.52 9.07 -7.36
CA GLU A 118 20.81 9.53 -6.83
C GLU A 118 21.89 8.44 -7.00
N TRP A 119 21.58 7.19 -6.67
CA TRP A 119 22.49 6.07 -6.86
C TRP A 119 22.84 5.87 -8.35
N SER A 120 21.87 5.95 -9.25
CA SER A 120 22.10 5.84 -10.70
C SER A 120 22.97 6.98 -11.24
N VAL A 121 22.78 8.20 -10.72
CA VAL A 121 23.61 9.36 -11.07
C VAL A 121 25.05 9.18 -10.58
N GLN A 122 25.25 8.74 -9.33
CA GLN A 122 26.59 8.50 -8.76
C GLN A 122 27.37 7.42 -9.53
N ASN A 123 26.68 6.40 -10.04
CA ASN A 123 27.31 5.31 -10.80
C ASN A 123 27.42 5.58 -12.30
N GLY A 124 27.04 6.78 -12.77
CA GLY A 124 27.11 7.16 -14.19
C GLY A 124 26.17 6.38 -15.11
N LEU A 125 25.18 5.67 -14.54
CA LEU A 125 24.22 4.85 -15.28
C LEU A 125 22.94 5.61 -15.65
N TYR A 126 22.76 6.84 -15.13
CA TYR A 126 21.57 7.65 -15.38
C TYR A 126 21.70 8.41 -16.71
N THR A 127 21.11 7.86 -17.76
CA THR A 127 20.89 8.56 -19.03
C THR A 127 19.54 9.28 -18.92
N GLY A 128 19.54 10.56 -18.53
CA GLY A 128 18.32 11.39 -18.37
C GLY A 128 17.53 11.64 -19.67
N GLU A 129 17.82 10.90 -20.75
CA GLU A 129 17.21 11.01 -22.07
C GLU A 129 15.79 10.43 -22.12
N GLU A 130 15.43 9.53 -21.19
CA GLU A 130 14.07 8.94 -21.15
C GLU A 130 13.08 9.73 -20.28
N GLU A 131 13.55 10.64 -19.42
CA GLU A 131 12.72 11.43 -18.48
C GLU A 131 12.76 12.96 -18.72
N GLY A 132 13.54 13.45 -19.69
CA GLY A 132 13.55 14.88 -20.06
C GLY A 132 14.24 15.82 -19.06
N TYR A 133 15.07 15.30 -18.14
CA TYR A 133 15.83 16.12 -17.22
C TYR A 133 17.22 16.44 -17.80
N SER A 134 17.41 17.68 -18.27
CA SER A 134 18.71 18.19 -18.68
C SER A 134 19.27 19.07 -17.56
N PRO A 135 20.35 18.67 -16.86
CA PRO A 135 20.96 19.54 -15.86
C PRO A 135 21.49 20.80 -16.56
N LYS A 136 21.06 21.97 -16.11
CA LYS A 136 21.61 23.25 -16.57
C LYS A 136 23.11 23.27 -16.26
N ARG A 137 23.94 23.18 -17.30
CA ARG A 137 25.37 23.46 -17.18
C ARG A 137 25.56 24.95 -16.94
N THR A 138 26.03 25.31 -15.76
CA THR A 138 26.74 26.56 -15.48
C THR A 138 28.12 26.57 -16.12
#